data_AF-A0A1I3SVK2-F1
#
_entry.id   AF-A0A1I3SVK2-F1
#
_cell.length_a   1.000
_cell.length_b   1.000
_cell.length_c   1.000
_cell.angle_alpha   90.00
_cell.angle_beta   90.00
_cell.angle_gamma   90.00
#
_symmetry.space_group_name_H-M   'P 1'
#
loop_
_entity.id
_entity.type
_entity.pdbx_description
1 polymer ?
#
loop_
_entity_poly.entity_id
_entity_poly.type
_entity_poly.pdbx_seq_one_letter_code
_entity_poly.pdbx_strand_id
1 'polypeptide(L)' 'MLEINRLLAFGRNLLVYAAGVGLLVVGALGVAGAIDLSTIVAGPLFVAGLILVVGVHEYFGGPVSGLSL' A
#
# COMPACT_ATOMS: atom_id res chain seq x y z
N MET A 1 -11.64 -26.17 -9.89
CA MET A 1 -12.45 -24.95 -10.13
C MET A 1 -12.43 -23.97 -8.96
N LEU A 2 -12.53 -24.43 -7.70
CA LEU A 2 -12.56 -23.55 -6.52
C LEU A 2 -11.26 -22.76 -6.28
N GLU A 3 -10.10 -23.36 -6.55
CA GLU A 3 -8.78 -22.72 -6.41
C GLU A 3 -8.51 -21.62 -7.45
N ILE A 4 -8.85 -21.86 -8.72
CA ILE A 4 -8.65 -20.86 -9.80
C ILE A 4 -9.45 -19.59 -9.49
N ASN A 5 -10.70 -19.75 -9.02
CA ASN A 5 -11.56 -18.62 -8.63
C ASN A 5 -11.00 -17.87 -7.40
N ARG A 6 -10.41 -18.57 -6.43
CA ARG A 6 -9.73 -17.95 -5.27
C ARG A 6 -8.49 -17.17 -5.70
N LEU A 7 -7.67 -17.72 -6.58
CA LEU A 7 -6.46 -17.06 -7.09
C LEU A 7 -6.81 -15.79 -7.88
N LEU A 8 -7.86 -15.85 -8.71
CA LEU A 8 -8.36 -14.70 -9.47
C LEU A 8 -8.91 -13.60 -8.55
N ALA A 9 -9.66 -13.98 -7.51
CA ALA A 9 -10.16 -13.03 -6.52
C ALA A 9 -9.03 -12.37 -5.73
N PHE A 10 -8.02 -13.15 -5.31
CA PHE A 10 -6.81 -12.64 -4.66
C PHE A 10 -6.06 -11.65 -5.56
N GLY A 11 -5.77 -12.04 -6.81
CA GLY A 11 -5.08 -11.19 -7.76
C GLY A 11 -5.79 -9.86 -8.01
N ARG A 12 -7.13 -9.88 -8.13
CA ARG A 12 -7.93 -8.66 -8.26
C ARG A 12 -7.82 -7.76 -7.03
N ASN A 13 -7.93 -8.33 -5.83
CA ASN A 13 -7.86 -7.56 -4.59
C ASN A 13 -6.47 -6.95 -4.41
N LEU A 14 -5.41 -7.69 -4.74
CA LEU A 14 -4.03 -7.19 -4.70
C LEU A 14 -3.81 -6.04 -5.69
N LEU A 15 -4.36 -6.14 -6.91
CA LEU A 15 -4.28 -5.07 -7.90
C LEU A 15 -5.01 -3.80 -7.44
N VAL A 16 -6.21 -3.95 -6.87
CA VAL A 16 -6.97 -2.80 -6.34
C VAL A 16 -6.21 -2.15 -5.18
N TYR A 17 -5.64 -2.96 -4.28
CA TYR A 17 -4.80 -2.48 -3.20
C TYR A 17 -3.57 -1.72 -3.73
N ALA A 18 -2.83 -2.31 -4.67
CA ALA A 18 -1.65 -1.70 -5.27
C ALA A 18 -1.99 -0.38 -5.98
N ALA A 19 -3.13 -0.31 -6.68
CA ALA A 19 -3.60 0.91 -7.31
C ALA A 19 -3.93 2.01 -6.29
N GLY A 20 -4.65 1.66 -5.22
CA GLY A 20 -5.00 2.59 -4.14
C GLY A 20 -3.76 3.12 -3.41
N VAL A 21 -2.84 2.24 -3.03
CA VAL A 21 -1.56 2.61 -2.41
C VAL A 21 -0.71 3.46 -3.35
N GLY A 22 -0.65 3.10 -4.64
CA GLY A 22 0.08 3.86 -5.65
C GLY A 22 -0.45 5.29 -5.80
N LEU A 23 -1.78 5.47 -5.81
CA LEU A 23 -2.42 6.78 -5.81
C LEU A 23 -2.04 7.60 -4.57
N LEU A 24 -2.04 6.99 -3.39
CA LEU A 24 -1.60 7.63 -2.15
C LEU A 24 -0.13 8.05 -2.22
N VAL A 25 0.74 7.21 -2.76
CA VAL A 25 2.17 7.52 -2.94
C VAL A 25 2.34 8.73 -3.85
N VAL A 26 1.68 8.74 -5.01
CA VAL A 26 1.74 9.88 -5.95
C VAL A 26 1.23 11.16 -5.29
N GLY A 27 0.11 11.09 -4.57
CA GLY A 27 -0.42 12.24 -3.83
C GLY A 27 0.54 12.74 -2.75
N ALA A 28 1.11 11.85 -1.94
CA ALA A 28 2.06 12.20 -0.89
C ALA A 28 3.33 12.86 -1.46
N LEU A 29 3.88 12.31 -2.54
CA LEU A 29 5.06 12.88 -3.22
C LEU A 29 4.74 14.24 -3.85
N GLY A 30 3.56 14.38 -4.46
CA GLY A 30 3.10 15.64 -5.02
C GLY A 30 2.94 16.73 -3.95
N VAL A 31 2.34 16.40 -2.81
CA VAL A 31 2.21 17.33 -1.67
C VAL A 31 3.57 17.68 -1.09
N ALA A 32 4.45 16.70 -0.89
CA ALA A 32 5.80 16.94 -0.39
C ALA A 32 6.59 17.90 -1.30
N GLY A 33 6.47 17.73 -2.62
CA GLY A 33 7.04 18.65 -3.59
C GLY A 33 6.39 20.04 -3.56
N ALA A 34 5.07 20.14 -3.39
CA ALA A 34 4.35 21.40 -3.37
C ALA A 34 4.67 22.30 -2.16
N ILE A 35 5.12 21.71 -1.05
CA ILE A 35 5.52 22.43 0.16
C ILE A 35 7.05 22.56 0.30
N ASP A 36 7.81 22.23 -0.75
CA ASP A 36 9.27 22.18 -0.76
C ASP A 36 9.85 21.40 0.44
N LEU A 37 9.22 20.28 0.79
CA LEU A 37 9.67 19.45 1.91
C LEU A 37 11.02 18.83 1.57
N SER A 38 12.03 19.13 2.39
CA SER A 38 13.37 18.57 2.22
C SER A 38 13.33 17.04 2.11
N THR A 39 14.05 16.49 1.15
CA THR A 39 14.16 15.03 0.92
C THR A 39 14.64 14.28 2.17
N ILE A 40 15.48 14.92 3.00
CA ILE A 40 15.98 14.35 4.25
C ILE A 40 14.84 14.09 5.24
N VAL A 41 13.78 14.89 5.20
CA VAL A 41 12.58 14.75 6.06
C VAL A 41 11.51 13.93 5.35
N ALA A 42 11.28 14.19 4.05
CA ALA A 42 10.27 13.53 3.25
C ALA A 42 10.52 12.01 3.14
N GLY A 43 11.76 11.59 2.95
CA GLY A 43 12.11 10.16 2.82
C GLY A 43 11.70 9.34 4.04
N PRO A 44 12.16 9.70 5.26
CA PRO A 44 11.75 9.01 6.48
C PRO A 44 10.24 9.04 6.73
N LEU A 45 9.57 10.19 6.50
CA LEU A 45 8.12 10.30 6.68
C LEU A 45 7.35 9.42 5.69
N PHE A 46 7.81 9.35 4.45
CA PHE A 46 7.23 8.48 3.44
C PHE A 46 7.35 7.00 3.82
N VAL A 47 8.53 6.58 4.27
CA VAL A 47 8.76 5.20 4.74
C VAL A 47 7.91 4.91 5.98
N ALA A 48 7.86 5.80 6.96
CA ALA A 48 7.04 5.65 8.15
C ALA A 48 5.54 5.54 7.79
N GLY A 49 5.07 6.38 6.87
CA GLY A 49 3.70 6.33 6.35
C GLY A 49 3.39 5.01 5.65
N LEU A 50 4.28 4.51 4.80
CA LEU A 50 4.12 3.20 4.14
C LEU A 50 4.06 2.05 5.15
N ILE A 51 4.95 2.05 6.15
CA ILE A 51 4.94 1.05 7.23
C ILE A 51 3.59 1.08 7.95
N LEU A 52 3.07 2.28 8.24
CA LEU A 52 1.81 2.45 8.94
C LEU A 52 0.62 1.99 8.09
N VAL A 53 0.58 2.34 6.80
CA VAL A 53 -0.43 1.85 5.84
C VAL A 53 -0.43 0.33 5.79
N VAL A 54 0.73 -0.29 5.61
CA VAL A 54 0.85 -1.75 5.58
C VAL A 54 0.40 -2.34 6.91
N GLY A 55 0.91 -1.84 8.05
CA GLY A 55 0.56 -2.34 9.37
C GLY A 55 -0.94 -2.28 9.68
N VAL A 56 -1.62 -1.19 9.29
CA VAL A 56 -3.07 -1.07 9.44
C VAL A 56 -3.79 -2.08 8.58
N HIS A 57 -3.41 -2.25 7.32
CA HIS A 57 -4.05 -3.24 6.46
C HIS A 57 -3.82 -4.66 6.98
N GLU A 58 -2.61 -4.98 7.41
CA GLU A 58 -2.29 -6.28 8.01
C GLU A 58 -3.12 -6.57 9.26
N TYR A 59 -3.32 -5.59 10.14
CA TYR A 59 -4.19 -5.75 11.31
C TYR A 59 -5.63 -6.15 10.95
N PHE A 60 -6.12 -5.74 9.77
CA PHE A 60 -7.47 -6.07 9.27
C PHE A 60 -7.49 -7.24 8.28
N GLY A 61 -6.47 -8.10 8.28
CA GLY A 61 -6.39 -9.25 7.36
C GLY A 61 -5.81 -8.88 5.99
N GLY A 62 -4.74 -8.09 6.03
CA GLY A 62 -4.12 -7.45 4.89
C GLY A 62 -3.42 -8.41 3.92
N PRO A 63 -2.86 -7.86 2.83
CA PRO A 63 -2.34 -8.65 1.72
C PRO A 63 -1.13 -9.56 2.06
N VAL A 64 -0.39 -9.31 3.14
CA VAL A 64 0.78 -10.13 3.54
C VAL A 64 0.35 -11.32 4.40
N SER A 65 -0.47 -11.10 5.42
CA SER A 65 -1.05 -12.17 6.27
C SER A 65 -2.15 -12.96 5.56
N GLY A 66 -2.85 -12.35 4.59
CA GLY A 66 -3.78 -13.05 3.70
C GLY A 66 -3.14 -14.09 2.78
N LEU A 67 -1.80 -14.14 2.72
CA LEU A 67 -1.02 -15.18 2.02
C LEU A 67 -0.62 -16.37 2.91
N SER A 68 -0.81 -16.30 4.24
CA SER A 68 -0.66 -17.47 5.10
C SER A 68 -1.89 -18.36 4.97
N LEU A 69 -1.83 -19.27 3.99
CA LEU A 69 -2.61 -20.51 3.95
C LEU A 69 -2.35 -21.35 5.21
#